data_AF-A0A0N4T3L0-F1
#
_entry.id   AF-A0A0N4T3L0-F1
#
_cell.length_a   1.000
_cell.length_b   1.000
_cell.length_c   1.000
_cell.angle_alpha   90.00
_cell.angle_beta   90.00
_cell.angle_gamma   90.00
#
_symmetry.space_group_name_H-M   'P 1'
#
loop_
_entity.id
_entity.type
_entity.pdbx_description
1 polymer ?
#
loop_
_entity_poly.entity_id
_entity_poly.type
_entity_poly.pdbx_seq_one_letter_code
_entity_poly.pdbx_strand_id
1 'polypeptide(L)'
;FSYPCDQKSLRSATLLRWTKGFETTGVVGEDVVELLEQSIARRGDIKVEVVALINDTVGTMVAAAHESGGECHIGVIIATGTNASYMEDTSKIKYGLSKAITAYNYPEMIIDTEWGGFGDRSEADYILTQYDKIVDSRSEHPGVNTFDKLVGGKCMGEVVRVVLEKLTRARVLFNGKGSDTLFQQDSFPTKYISEILRDESGSYVHTRDILGELGIDHYSFSDMLLLREVCVVVSRRSANLGAAAIACVLNRVRKQNMVVGIDGSTYKYHPFFDFWVHDKLKELVDPGLKFKLLQTADGSGKGAALITAIVARLKKRNLKQQQQQQQQQQQHVTMVEQNVVEQITETKGNREQFMNGNQRINLVTNDIPIYDSFNGDIENGMIHLSTDH
;
A
#
# COMPACT_ATOMS: atom_id res chain seq x y z
N PHE A 1 4.03 -0.96 -7.56
CA PHE A 1 5.45 -1.24 -7.33
C PHE A 1 5.53 -1.98 -6.01
N SER A 2 5.64 -3.31 -6.05
CA SER A 2 5.40 -4.19 -4.89
C SER A 2 6.68 -4.49 -4.12
N TYR A 3 7.34 -3.43 -3.65
CA TYR A 3 8.58 -3.51 -2.87
C TYR A 3 8.53 -2.48 -1.74
N PRO A 4 9.27 -2.71 -0.63
CA PRO A 4 9.30 -1.78 0.49
C PRO A 4 9.84 -0.42 0.08
N CYS A 5 9.01 0.62 0.24
CA CYS A 5 9.36 2.00 -0.09
C CYS A 5 9.10 2.94 1.09
N ASP A 6 9.95 3.96 1.23
CA ASP A 6 9.60 5.17 1.98
C ASP A 6 8.80 6.10 1.08
N GLN A 7 7.47 6.01 1.18
CA GLN A 7 6.54 6.76 0.36
C GLN A 7 6.22 8.13 0.98
N LYS A 8 6.78 9.19 0.39
CA LYS A 8 6.60 10.58 0.86
C LYS A 8 5.35 11.24 0.30
N SER A 9 4.88 10.79 -0.86
CA SER A 9 3.63 11.22 -1.47
C SER A 9 3.08 10.13 -2.39
N LEU A 10 1.89 10.35 -2.98
CA LEU A 10 1.35 9.42 -3.96
C LEU A 10 2.24 9.26 -5.21
N ARG A 11 3.16 10.21 -5.47
CA ARG A 11 4.05 10.23 -6.64
C ARG A 11 5.54 10.26 -6.27
N SER A 12 5.90 9.89 -5.04
CA SER A 12 7.30 9.86 -4.61
C SER A 12 7.50 8.74 -3.62
N ALA A 13 8.40 7.82 -3.96
CA ALA A 13 8.68 6.65 -3.17
C ALA A 13 10.13 6.21 -3.33
N THR A 14 10.89 6.27 -2.24
CA THR A 14 12.28 5.83 -2.21
C THR A 14 12.35 4.33 -1.93
N LEU A 15 12.97 3.55 -2.81
CA LEU A 15 13.14 2.11 -2.59
C LEU A 15 14.07 1.86 -1.40
N LEU A 16 13.61 1.09 -0.40
CA LEU A 16 14.39 0.79 0.79
C LEU A 16 15.33 -0.41 0.60
N ARG A 17 14.83 -1.45 -0.05
CA ARG A 17 15.57 -2.69 -0.35
C ARG A 17 14.82 -3.51 -1.37
N TRP A 18 15.54 -4.33 -2.12
CA TRP A 18 14.91 -5.34 -2.95
C TRP A 18 14.39 -6.52 -2.12
N THR A 19 13.40 -7.19 -2.69
CA THR A 19 12.84 -8.45 -2.19
C THR A 19 12.56 -9.36 -3.39
N LYS A 20 12.11 -10.60 -3.15
CA LYS A 20 11.63 -11.51 -4.20
C LYS A 20 12.69 -11.87 -5.27
N GLY A 21 13.99 -11.81 -4.93
CA GLY A 21 15.10 -12.20 -5.81
C GLY A 21 15.57 -11.13 -6.80
N PHE A 22 15.18 -9.87 -6.62
CA PHE A 22 15.70 -8.75 -7.41
C PHE A 22 16.96 -8.15 -6.78
N GLU A 23 17.93 -7.72 -7.59
CA GLU A 23 19.21 -7.14 -7.12
C GLU A 23 19.71 -5.97 -7.99
N THR A 24 18.83 -5.31 -8.74
CA THR A 24 19.23 -4.26 -9.69
C THR A 24 19.92 -3.08 -8.99
N THR A 25 21.13 -2.74 -9.45
CA THR A 25 21.95 -1.64 -8.93
C THR A 25 21.40 -0.26 -9.30
N GLY A 26 21.63 0.76 -8.48
CA GLY A 26 21.27 2.15 -8.78
C GLY A 26 19.78 2.47 -8.62
N VAL A 27 19.05 1.64 -7.86
CA VAL A 27 17.61 1.86 -7.57
C VAL A 27 17.36 1.99 -6.07
N VAL A 28 18.07 1.22 -5.23
CA VAL A 28 17.95 1.31 -3.77
C VAL A 28 18.43 2.69 -3.31
N GLY A 29 17.61 3.38 -2.52
CA GLY A 29 17.86 4.76 -2.08
C GLY A 29 17.37 5.84 -3.03
N GLU A 30 16.90 5.47 -4.23
CA GLU A 30 16.42 6.40 -5.25
C GLU A 30 14.88 6.44 -5.31
N ASP A 31 14.32 7.57 -5.79
CA ASP A 31 12.88 7.69 -6.05
C ASP A 31 12.51 6.94 -7.34
N VAL A 32 11.76 5.86 -7.21
CA VAL A 32 11.44 4.98 -8.33
C VAL A 32 10.43 5.60 -9.30
N VAL A 33 9.65 6.61 -8.87
CA VAL A 33 8.78 7.37 -9.78
C VAL A 33 9.63 8.25 -10.67
N GLU A 34 10.61 8.93 -10.09
CA GLU A 34 11.53 9.78 -10.84
C GLU A 34 12.35 8.96 -11.85
N LEU A 35 12.89 7.82 -11.42
CA LEU A 35 13.61 6.91 -12.33
C LEU A 35 12.77 6.47 -13.53
N LEU A 36 11.47 6.19 -13.31
CA LEU A 36 10.55 5.83 -14.39
C LEU A 36 10.27 7.04 -15.31
N GLU A 37 9.99 8.21 -14.75
CA GLU A 37 9.72 9.43 -15.52
C GLU A 37 10.92 9.86 -16.37
N GLN A 38 12.14 9.82 -15.81
CA GLN A 38 13.37 10.06 -16.56
C GLN A 38 13.54 9.05 -17.70
N SER A 39 13.19 7.78 -17.47
CA SER A 39 13.25 6.73 -18.49
C SER A 39 12.25 6.95 -19.63
N ILE A 40 11.02 7.39 -19.31
CA ILE A 40 9.99 7.78 -20.28
C ILE A 40 10.47 8.99 -21.09
N ALA A 41 11.03 10.01 -20.42
CA ALA A 41 11.54 11.21 -21.07
C ALA A 41 12.69 10.92 -22.04
N ARG A 42 13.64 10.04 -21.66
CA ARG A 42 14.73 9.60 -22.55
C ARG A 42 14.21 8.88 -23.80
N ARG A 43 13.09 8.16 -23.70
CA ARG A 43 12.49 7.45 -24.84
C ARG A 43 11.84 8.42 -25.83
N GLY A 44 11.16 9.46 -25.32
CA GLY A 44 10.60 10.57 -26.11
C GLY A 44 9.41 10.24 -27.03
N ASP A 45 9.14 8.95 -27.28
CA ASP A 45 8.04 8.43 -28.11
C ASP A 45 6.79 8.06 -27.30
N ILE A 46 6.88 8.04 -25.96
CA ILE A 46 5.79 7.67 -25.05
C ILE A 46 5.21 8.92 -24.36
N LYS A 47 3.88 9.06 -24.41
CA LYS A 47 3.14 10.10 -23.67
C LYS A 47 2.38 9.48 -22.50
N VAL A 48 3.06 9.36 -21.36
CA VAL A 48 2.49 8.79 -20.12
C VAL A 48 2.82 9.73 -18.95
N GLU A 49 1.81 10.04 -18.13
CA GLU A 49 1.96 10.71 -16.83
C GLU A 49 1.89 9.65 -15.73
N VAL A 50 2.89 9.60 -14.85
CA VAL A 50 2.84 8.72 -13.67
C VAL A 50 2.01 9.40 -12.58
N VAL A 51 0.73 9.04 -12.45
CA VAL A 51 -0.21 9.71 -11.54
C VAL A 51 -0.07 9.23 -10.09
N ALA A 52 0.28 7.96 -9.91
CA ALA A 52 0.38 7.34 -8.59
C ALA A 52 1.34 6.14 -8.61
N LEU A 53 2.02 5.94 -7.49
CA LEU A 53 2.68 4.70 -7.13
C LEU A 53 1.93 4.08 -5.94
N ILE A 54 1.66 2.78 -6.06
CA ILE A 54 0.94 2.01 -5.04
C ILE A 54 1.60 0.64 -4.84
N ASN A 55 1.45 0.10 -3.63
CA ASN A 55 1.68 -1.31 -3.33
C ASN A 55 0.55 -2.18 -3.91
N ASP A 56 0.83 -3.44 -4.24
CA ASP A 56 -0.16 -4.37 -4.80
C ASP A 56 -1.31 -4.65 -3.83
N THR A 57 -1.07 -4.75 -2.53
CA THR A 57 -2.12 -4.96 -1.53
C THR A 57 -3.11 -3.79 -1.50
N VAL A 58 -2.60 -2.56 -1.67
CA VAL A 58 -3.42 -1.34 -1.75
C VAL A 58 -4.28 -1.37 -3.02
N GLY A 59 -3.69 -1.78 -4.16
CA GLY A 59 -4.43 -2.00 -5.40
C GLY A 59 -5.55 -3.03 -5.21
N THR A 60 -5.24 -4.19 -4.65
CA THR A 60 -6.20 -5.25 -4.32
C THR A 60 -7.32 -4.76 -3.42
N MET A 61 -7.00 -3.94 -2.41
CA MET A 61 -8.02 -3.38 -1.51
C MET A 61 -8.99 -2.45 -2.27
N VAL A 62 -8.48 -1.58 -3.14
CA VAL A 62 -9.32 -0.66 -3.94
C VAL A 62 -10.14 -1.40 -4.98
N ALA A 63 -9.57 -2.41 -5.64
CA ALA A 63 -10.31 -3.26 -6.58
C ALA A 63 -11.45 -4.00 -5.87
N ALA A 64 -11.17 -4.61 -4.71
CA ALA A 64 -12.17 -5.27 -3.89
C ALA A 64 -13.26 -4.31 -3.42
N ALA A 65 -12.90 -3.08 -3.03
CA ALA A 65 -13.86 -2.06 -2.62
C ALA A 65 -14.82 -1.70 -3.76
N HIS A 66 -14.31 -1.62 -4.99
CA HIS A 66 -15.16 -1.37 -6.16
C HIS A 66 -16.13 -2.53 -6.42
N GLU A 67 -15.65 -3.77 -6.33
CA GLU A 67 -16.45 -4.99 -6.55
C GLU A 67 -17.47 -5.26 -5.41
N SER A 68 -17.22 -4.75 -4.21
CA SER A 68 -18.03 -5.01 -3.01
C SER A 68 -19.09 -3.94 -2.72
N GLY A 69 -19.26 -2.93 -3.57
CA GLY A 69 -20.24 -1.85 -3.37
C GLY A 69 -19.69 -0.61 -2.65
N GLY A 70 -18.37 -0.46 -2.56
CA GLY A 70 -17.69 0.75 -2.08
C GLY A 70 -16.81 0.55 -0.85
N GLU A 71 -16.76 -0.65 -0.26
CA GLU A 71 -16.07 -0.89 1.00
C GLU A 71 -15.13 -2.10 0.97
N CYS A 72 -13.86 -1.85 1.28
CA CYS A 72 -12.90 -2.90 1.59
C CYS A 72 -12.03 -2.44 2.76
N HIS A 73 -11.73 -3.37 3.66
CA HIS A 73 -11.08 -3.08 4.93
C HIS A 73 -9.63 -3.57 4.95
N ILE A 74 -9.36 -4.66 4.23
CA ILE A 74 -8.05 -5.30 4.16
C ILE A 74 -7.83 -5.75 2.71
N GLY A 75 -6.67 -5.44 2.15
CA GLY A 75 -6.17 -6.02 0.91
C GLY A 75 -5.01 -6.96 1.22
N VAL A 76 -5.03 -8.17 0.68
CA VAL A 76 -4.06 -9.22 0.98
C VAL A 76 -3.49 -9.77 -0.32
N ILE A 77 -2.19 -10.00 -0.34
CA ILE A 77 -1.49 -10.73 -1.39
C ILE A 77 -0.90 -12.01 -0.80
N ILE A 78 -1.19 -13.16 -1.41
CA ILE A 78 -0.52 -14.44 -1.16
C ILE A 78 -0.15 -15.06 -2.51
N ALA A 79 1.07 -14.75 -2.97
CA ALA A 79 1.62 -15.11 -4.27
C ALA A 79 3.05 -15.65 -4.08
N THR A 80 4.01 -15.16 -4.88
CA THR A 80 5.45 -15.40 -4.69
C THR A 80 5.89 -15.08 -3.26
N GLY A 81 5.39 -13.97 -2.73
CA GLY A 81 5.50 -13.57 -1.32
C GLY A 81 4.12 -13.28 -0.72
N THR A 82 4.08 -12.71 0.48
CA THR A 82 2.85 -12.27 1.13
C THR A 82 2.95 -10.87 1.72
N ASN A 83 1.89 -10.09 1.56
CA ASN A 83 1.75 -8.79 2.22
C ASN A 83 0.27 -8.49 2.49
N ALA A 84 0.00 -7.49 3.32
CA ALA A 84 -1.33 -6.90 3.45
C ALA A 84 -1.28 -5.38 3.63
N SER A 85 -2.37 -4.74 3.23
CA SER A 85 -2.71 -3.38 3.64
C SER A 85 -4.09 -3.34 4.28
N TYR A 86 -4.35 -2.37 5.14
CA TYR A 86 -5.65 -2.20 5.77
C TYR A 86 -5.98 -0.72 5.99
N MET A 87 -7.26 -0.42 6.18
CA MET A 87 -7.71 0.93 6.53
C MET A 87 -7.56 1.15 8.05
N GLU A 88 -6.74 2.12 8.45
CA GLU A 88 -6.49 2.48 9.86
C GLU A 88 -7.04 3.86 10.20
N ASP A 89 -7.50 4.02 11.44
CA ASP A 89 -7.89 5.31 11.99
C ASP A 89 -6.67 6.21 12.17
N THR A 90 -6.71 7.43 11.61
CA THR A 90 -5.57 8.35 11.64
C THR A 90 -5.13 8.75 13.04
N SER A 91 -6.04 8.73 14.03
CA SER A 91 -5.71 8.96 15.43
C SER A 91 -4.72 7.93 16.01
N LYS A 92 -4.62 6.74 15.39
CA LYS A 92 -3.69 5.68 15.78
C LYS A 92 -2.34 5.75 15.06
N ILE A 93 -2.21 6.56 14.01
CA ILE A 93 -1.00 6.69 13.18
C ILE A 93 -0.09 7.79 13.75
N LYS A 94 0.55 7.51 14.89
CA LYS A 94 1.35 8.51 15.61
C LYS A 94 2.64 8.89 14.86
N TYR A 95 3.50 7.90 14.58
CA TYR A 95 4.84 8.16 14.02
C TYR A 95 4.80 8.68 12.58
N GLY A 96 3.97 8.10 11.71
CA GLY A 96 3.89 8.51 10.31
C GLY A 96 3.40 9.95 10.17
N LEU A 97 2.29 10.29 10.81
CA LEU A 97 1.71 11.63 10.72
C LEU A 97 2.53 12.69 11.47
N SER A 98 3.34 12.32 12.47
CA SER A 98 4.25 13.27 13.15
C SER A 98 5.31 13.87 12.22
N LYS A 99 5.60 13.22 11.08
CA LYS A 99 6.55 13.70 10.07
C LYS A 99 5.87 14.35 8.86
N ALA A 100 4.55 14.47 8.87
CA ALA A 100 3.80 15.01 7.74
C ALA A 100 4.07 16.52 7.60
N ILE A 101 4.52 16.93 6.41
CA ILE A 101 4.71 18.35 6.06
C ILE A 101 3.41 19.06 5.70
N THR A 102 2.33 18.31 5.48
CA THR A 102 0.98 18.80 5.18
C THR A 102 -0.02 18.15 6.11
N ALA A 103 -0.99 18.93 6.61
CA ALA A 103 -2.06 18.41 7.45
C ALA A 103 -2.86 17.32 6.72
N TYR A 104 -2.99 16.16 7.36
CA TYR A 104 -3.83 15.07 6.87
C TYR A 104 -5.18 15.10 7.59
N ASN A 105 -6.21 15.58 6.90
CA ASN A 105 -7.52 15.88 7.50
C ASN A 105 -8.56 14.77 7.26
N TYR A 106 -8.14 13.57 6.88
CA TYR A 106 -9.05 12.43 6.68
C TYR A 106 -9.06 11.54 7.93
N PRO A 107 -10.21 10.93 8.27
CA PRO A 107 -10.33 10.10 9.48
C PRO A 107 -9.58 8.77 9.36
N GLU A 108 -9.29 8.32 8.14
CA GLU A 108 -8.68 7.03 7.88
C GLU A 108 -7.60 7.13 6.82
N MET A 109 -6.60 6.26 6.92
CA MET A 109 -5.51 6.12 5.97
C MET A 109 -5.20 4.65 5.76
N ILE A 110 -4.86 4.29 4.52
CA ILE A 110 -4.41 2.93 4.19
C ILE A 110 -2.99 2.74 4.73
N ILE A 111 -2.79 1.72 5.53
CA ILE A 111 -1.48 1.27 6.00
C ILE A 111 -1.08 0.04 5.19
N ASP A 112 0.04 0.15 4.47
CA ASP A 112 0.79 -1.01 3.99
C ASP A 112 1.60 -1.57 5.16
N THR A 113 1.38 -2.83 5.49
CA THR A 113 1.98 -3.44 6.68
C THR A 113 3.41 -3.90 6.43
N GLU A 114 3.75 -4.24 5.19
CA GLU A 114 4.96 -4.99 4.84
C GLU A 114 5.20 -6.17 5.82
N TRP A 115 4.12 -6.91 6.14
CA TRP A 115 4.12 -7.92 7.22
C TRP A 115 5.06 -9.10 6.98
N GLY A 116 5.64 -9.20 5.77
CA GLY A 116 6.58 -10.24 5.40
C GLY A 116 7.81 -10.24 6.29
N GLY A 117 8.18 -9.07 6.85
CA GLY A 117 9.29 -8.90 7.80
C GLY A 117 9.01 -9.38 9.23
N PHE A 118 7.81 -9.86 9.55
CA PHE A 118 7.56 -10.43 10.88
C PHE A 118 8.47 -11.65 11.11
N GLY A 119 9.22 -11.66 12.22
CA GLY A 119 10.20 -12.70 12.54
C GLY A 119 11.64 -12.33 12.24
N ASP A 120 11.92 -11.24 11.52
CA ASP A 120 13.28 -10.79 11.20
C ASP A 120 14.11 -10.43 12.45
N ARG A 121 13.47 -10.19 13.60
CA ARG A 121 14.15 -9.97 14.89
C ARG A 121 13.84 -11.09 15.87
N SER A 122 13.75 -12.32 15.37
CA SER A 122 13.49 -13.54 16.14
C SER A 122 12.09 -13.61 16.78
N GLU A 123 11.14 -12.74 16.41
CA GLU A 123 9.78 -12.79 16.97
C GLU A 123 9.04 -14.08 16.60
N ALA A 124 9.47 -14.78 15.54
CA ALA A 124 8.86 -15.99 15.01
C ALA A 124 9.71 -17.25 15.20
N ASP A 125 10.83 -17.21 15.94
CA ASP A 125 11.77 -18.33 16.05
C ASP A 125 11.13 -19.63 16.54
N TYR A 126 10.09 -19.51 17.36
CA TYR A 126 9.34 -20.63 17.93
C TYR A 126 8.48 -21.41 16.91
N ILE A 127 8.20 -20.84 15.73
CA ILE A 127 7.49 -21.52 14.63
C ILE A 127 8.41 -21.98 13.50
N LEU A 128 9.69 -21.58 13.51
CA LEU A 128 10.65 -21.95 12.48
C LEU A 128 11.12 -23.40 12.64
N THR A 129 10.98 -24.19 11.59
CA THR A 129 11.57 -25.54 11.52
C THR A 129 13.01 -25.48 11.02
N GLN A 130 13.73 -26.61 11.14
CA GLN A 130 15.04 -26.74 10.51
C GLN A 130 15.01 -26.54 8.98
N TYR A 131 13.87 -26.84 8.34
CA TYR A 131 13.72 -26.68 6.88
C TYR A 131 13.63 -25.21 6.52
N ASP A 132 12.85 -24.42 7.28
CA ASP A 132 12.74 -22.98 7.09
C ASP A 132 14.09 -22.29 7.26
N LYS A 133 14.88 -22.71 8.26
CA LYS A 133 16.24 -22.19 8.49
C LYS A 133 17.19 -22.52 7.34
N ILE A 134 17.06 -23.70 6.72
CA ILE A 134 17.84 -24.06 5.53
C ILE A 134 17.46 -23.14 4.36
N VAL A 135 16.15 -23.00 4.09
CA VAL A 135 15.66 -22.13 2.99
C VAL A 135 16.08 -20.68 3.21
N ASP A 136 15.96 -20.16 4.43
CA ASP A 136 16.39 -18.80 4.76
C ASP A 136 17.88 -18.59 4.55
N SER A 137 18.73 -19.49 5.07
CA SER A 137 20.19 -19.39 4.96
C SER A 137 20.73 -19.43 3.53
N ARG A 138 19.96 -19.98 2.59
CA ARG A 138 20.29 -20.11 1.16
C ARG A 138 19.56 -19.11 0.26
N SER A 139 18.69 -18.29 0.84
CA SER A 139 17.98 -17.24 0.11
C SER A 139 18.89 -16.07 -0.24
N GLU A 140 18.43 -15.20 -1.13
CA GLU A 140 19.20 -14.00 -1.53
C GLU A 140 19.47 -13.05 -0.35
N HIS A 141 18.55 -13.03 0.63
CA HIS A 141 18.64 -12.17 1.81
C HIS A 141 18.34 -12.96 3.08
N PRO A 142 19.33 -13.69 3.64
CA PRO A 142 19.17 -14.44 4.89
C PRO A 142 18.75 -13.54 6.06
N GLY A 143 17.82 -14.01 6.89
CA GLY A 143 17.29 -13.27 8.04
C GLY A 143 16.33 -12.12 7.71
N VAL A 144 15.94 -11.96 6.44
CA VAL A 144 15.03 -10.89 5.98
C VAL A 144 13.76 -11.48 5.37
N ASN A 145 12.61 -10.88 5.70
CA ASN A 145 11.28 -11.30 5.29
C ASN A 145 10.93 -12.74 5.75
N THR A 146 11.16 -13.03 7.02
CA THR A 146 10.96 -14.35 7.63
C THR A 146 9.53 -14.87 7.43
N PHE A 147 8.52 -14.05 7.67
CA PHE A 147 7.12 -14.45 7.48
C PHE A 147 6.75 -14.63 6.00
N ASP A 148 7.33 -13.82 5.11
CA ASP A 148 7.22 -14.02 3.66
C ASP A 148 7.72 -15.41 3.25
N LYS A 149 8.84 -15.87 3.81
CA LYS A 149 9.41 -17.20 3.52
C LYS A 149 8.57 -18.34 4.11
N LEU A 150 7.84 -18.09 5.19
CA LEU A 150 6.94 -19.10 5.79
C LEU A 150 5.65 -19.31 5.00
N VAL A 151 5.16 -18.27 4.32
CA VAL A 151 3.84 -18.24 3.70
C VAL A 151 3.90 -18.18 2.16
N GLY A 152 4.83 -17.41 1.61
CA GLY A 152 5.00 -17.15 0.18
C GLY A 152 5.27 -18.42 -0.64
N GLY A 153 4.70 -18.43 -1.84
CA GLY A 153 4.80 -19.56 -2.77
C GLY A 153 6.24 -19.92 -3.13
N LYS A 154 7.12 -18.93 -3.32
CA LYS A 154 8.52 -19.16 -3.71
C LYS A 154 9.21 -20.12 -2.73
N CYS A 155 9.13 -19.79 -1.44
CA CYS A 155 9.80 -20.59 -0.40
C CYS A 155 9.03 -21.86 -0.07
N MET A 156 7.71 -21.89 -0.24
CA MET A 156 6.90 -23.09 -0.02
C MET A 156 7.37 -24.27 -0.88
N GLY A 157 7.68 -24.02 -2.15
CA GLY A 157 8.23 -25.03 -3.07
C GLY A 157 9.57 -25.57 -2.60
N GLU A 158 10.50 -24.68 -2.24
CA GLU A 158 11.82 -25.07 -1.76
C GLU A 158 11.76 -25.80 -0.41
N VAL A 159 10.85 -25.43 0.50
CA VAL A 159 10.62 -26.18 1.74
C VAL A 159 10.20 -27.63 1.44
N VAL A 160 9.28 -27.84 0.49
CA VAL A 160 8.92 -29.19 0.03
C VAL A 160 10.15 -29.91 -0.49
N ARG A 161 10.94 -29.30 -1.38
CA ARG A 161 12.15 -29.89 -1.95
C ARG A 161 13.16 -30.33 -0.88
N VAL A 162 13.46 -29.47 0.09
CA VAL A 162 14.41 -29.77 1.17
C VAL A 162 13.91 -30.94 2.04
N VAL A 163 12.60 -31.01 2.30
CA VAL A 163 11.99 -32.16 3.00
C VAL A 163 12.15 -33.44 2.18
N LEU A 164 11.85 -33.40 0.88
CA LEU A 164 12.01 -34.55 -0.01
C LEU A 164 13.47 -35.01 -0.07
N GLU A 165 14.42 -34.08 -0.26
CA GLU A 165 15.85 -34.38 -0.24
C GLU A 165 16.24 -35.11 1.04
N LYS A 166 15.80 -34.62 2.21
CA LYS A 166 16.12 -35.25 3.50
C LYS A 166 15.52 -36.66 3.61
N LEU A 167 14.27 -36.85 3.22
CA LEU A 167 13.60 -38.15 3.23
C LEU A 167 14.25 -39.14 2.26
N THR A 168 14.66 -38.68 1.08
CA THR A 168 15.42 -39.49 0.12
C THR A 168 16.77 -39.88 0.70
N ARG A 169 17.57 -38.94 1.22
CA ARG A 169 18.87 -39.27 1.84
C ARG A 169 18.75 -40.26 3.02
N ALA A 170 17.63 -40.22 3.74
CA ALA A 170 17.30 -41.16 4.82
C ALA A 170 16.77 -42.53 4.33
N ARG A 171 16.69 -42.76 3.01
CA ARG A 171 16.08 -43.95 2.36
C ARG A 171 14.61 -44.18 2.68
N VAL A 172 13.90 -43.14 3.14
CA VAL A 172 12.45 -43.17 3.37
C VAL A 172 11.69 -43.00 2.05
N LEU A 173 12.16 -42.08 1.20
CA LEU A 173 11.66 -41.90 -0.16
C LEU A 173 12.59 -42.53 -1.19
N PHE A 174 12.00 -43.08 -2.25
CA PHE A 174 12.68 -43.53 -3.48
C PHE A 174 13.82 -44.54 -3.22
N ASN A 175 13.75 -45.26 -2.09
CA ASN A 175 14.81 -46.16 -1.62
C ASN A 175 16.22 -45.52 -1.61
N GLY A 176 16.29 -44.21 -1.37
CA GLY A 176 17.55 -43.45 -1.40
C GLY A 176 18.05 -43.00 -2.75
N LYS A 177 17.31 -43.29 -3.84
CA LYS A 177 17.67 -42.91 -5.21
C LYS A 177 17.01 -41.58 -5.58
N GLY A 178 17.67 -40.48 -5.24
CA GLY A 178 17.31 -39.15 -5.75
C GLY A 178 17.87 -38.89 -7.14
N SER A 179 17.83 -37.63 -7.55
CA SER A 179 18.39 -37.12 -8.80
C SER A 179 19.12 -35.80 -8.56
N ASP A 180 19.99 -35.41 -9.51
CA ASP A 180 20.66 -34.11 -9.46
C ASP A 180 19.63 -32.97 -9.46
N THR A 181 18.55 -33.10 -10.25
CA THR A 181 17.45 -32.12 -10.30
C THR A 181 16.76 -31.98 -8.94
N LEU A 182 16.43 -33.07 -8.24
CA LEU A 182 15.81 -33.01 -6.92
C LEU A 182 16.71 -32.32 -5.88
N PHE A 183 18.03 -32.48 -6.00
CA PHE A 183 19.01 -31.90 -5.07
C PHE A 183 19.43 -30.48 -5.44
N GLN A 184 19.04 -29.99 -6.62
CA GLN A 184 19.27 -28.61 -7.04
C GLN A 184 18.29 -27.67 -6.33
N GLN A 185 18.81 -26.59 -5.75
CA GLN A 185 18.00 -25.53 -5.13
C GLN A 185 17.00 -24.93 -6.14
N ASP A 186 15.79 -24.60 -5.66
CA ASP A 186 14.70 -23.97 -6.41
C ASP A 186 14.14 -24.83 -7.57
N SER A 187 14.46 -26.13 -7.62
CA SER A 187 13.97 -27.05 -8.65
C SER A 187 12.52 -27.51 -8.46
N PHE A 188 11.89 -27.15 -7.33
CA PHE A 188 10.51 -27.53 -7.01
C PHE A 188 9.62 -26.29 -6.93
N PRO A 189 9.11 -25.77 -8.04
CA PRO A 189 8.22 -24.60 -8.04
C PRO A 189 6.89 -24.89 -7.35
N THR A 190 6.24 -23.86 -6.79
CA THR A 190 4.90 -23.96 -6.16
C THR A 190 3.83 -24.53 -7.09
N LYS A 191 4.04 -24.43 -8.40
CA LYS A 191 3.18 -25.03 -9.43
C LYS A 191 3.07 -26.55 -9.24
N TYR A 192 4.19 -27.23 -8.95
CA TYR A 192 4.21 -28.68 -8.73
C TYR A 192 3.33 -29.08 -7.54
N ILE A 193 3.38 -28.31 -6.45
CA ILE A 193 2.48 -28.51 -5.30
C ILE A 193 1.01 -28.45 -5.75
N SER A 194 0.65 -27.44 -6.54
CA SER A 194 -0.73 -27.25 -7.00
C SER A 194 -1.20 -28.40 -7.90
N GLU A 195 -0.34 -28.91 -8.78
CA GLU A 195 -0.65 -30.00 -9.71
C GLU A 195 -0.72 -31.36 -8.99
N ILE A 196 0.23 -31.68 -8.11
CA ILE A 196 0.21 -32.89 -7.26
C ILE A 196 -1.07 -32.93 -6.41
N LEU A 197 -1.50 -31.78 -5.87
CA LEU A 197 -2.68 -31.71 -5.02
C LEU A 197 -4.00 -31.71 -5.79
N ARG A 198 -3.98 -31.51 -7.11
CA ARG A 198 -5.15 -31.63 -8.00
C ARG A 198 -5.39 -33.06 -8.47
N ASP A 199 -4.40 -33.95 -8.39
CA ASP A 199 -4.59 -35.36 -8.68
C ASP A 199 -5.76 -35.94 -7.87
N GLU A 200 -6.67 -36.60 -8.58
CA GLU A 200 -7.83 -37.29 -8.01
C GLU A 200 -7.40 -38.59 -7.32
N SER A 201 -8.21 -39.07 -6.38
CA SER A 201 -7.90 -40.32 -5.68
C SER A 201 -7.82 -41.49 -6.67
N GLY A 202 -6.64 -42.13 -6.73
CA GLY A 202 -6.38 -43.24 -7.66
C GLY A 202 -5.79 -42.81 -9.02
N SER A 203 -5.77 -41.52 -9.34
CA SER A 203 -5.17 -40.97 -10.56
C SER A 203 -4.07 -39.97 -10.21
N TYR A 204 -2.81 -40.40 -10.33
CA TYR A 204 -1.62 -39.63 -9.96
C TYR A 204 -0.84 -39.16 -11.21
N VAL A 205 -1.55 -38.67 -12.22
CA VAL A 205 -0.93 -38.34 -13.52
C VAL A 205 0.05 -37.20 -13.34
N HIS A 206 -0.37 -36.10 -12.71
CA HIS A 206 0.50 -34.95 -12.50
C HIS A 206 1.69 -35.30 -11.60
N THR A 207 1.45 -36.08 -10.54
CA THR A 207 2.53 -36.53 -9.65
C THR A 207 3.59 -37.33 -10.41
N ARG A 208 3.20 -38.21 -11.34
CA ARG A 208 4.13 -38.99 -12.17
C ARG A 208 4.90 -38.12 -13.16
N ASP A 209 4.21 -37.19 -13.82
CA ASP A 209 4.84 -36.25 -14.75
C ASP A 209 5.92 -35.43 -14.04
N ILE A 210 5.60 -34.90 -12.84
CA ILE A 210 6.53 -34.13 -12.02
C ILE A 210 7.70 -34.98 -11.52
N LEU A 211 7.47 -36.24 -11.13
CA LEU A 211 8.57 -37.16 -10.78
C LEU A 211 9.50 -37.39 -11.98
N GLY A 212 8.95 -37.49 -13.20
CA GLY A 212 9.72 -37.55 -14.44
C GLY A 212 10.52 -36.28 -14.71
N GLU A 213 9.92 -35.09 -14.54
CA GLU A 213 10.62 -33.80 -14.65
C GLU A 213 11.75 -33.66 -13.63
N LEU A 214 11.56 -34.22 -12.44
CA LEU A 214 12.58 -34.30 -11.40
C LEU A 214 13.61 -35.40 -11.67
N GLY A 215 13.49 -36.22 -12.73
CA GLY A 215 14.41 -37.32 -13.03
C GLY A 215 14.36 -38.46 -12.03
N ILE A 216 13.20 -38.70 -11.41
CA ILE A 216 12.97 -39.78 -10.46
C ILE A 216 12.18 -40.90 -11.15
N ASP A 217 12.90 -41.93 -11.60
CA ASP A 217 12.32 -43.06 -12.35
C ASP A 217 11.99 -44.27 -11.46
N HIS A 218 12.43 -44.24 -10.20
CA HIS A 218 12.33 -45.35 -9.26
C HIS A 218 11.51 -44.96 -8.02
N TYR A 219 10.19 -44.99 -8.15
CA TYR A 219 9.26 -44.70 -7.07
C TYR A 219 8.17 -45.77 -6.95
N SER A 220 7.73 -46.00 -5.72
CA SER A 220 6.58 -46.83 -5.38
C SER A 220 5.30 -46.00 -5.32
N PHE A 221 4.15 -46.67 -5.20
CA PHE A 221 2.90 -45.99 -4.89
C PHE A 221 2.95 -45.23 -3.56
N SER A 222 3.59 -45.82 -2.55
CA SER A 222 3.78 -45.21 -1.24
C SER A 222 4.62 -43.93 -1.30
N ASP A 223 5.62 -43.87 -2.18
CA ASP A 223 6.43 -42.66 -2.39
C ASP A 223 5.58 -41.50 -2.93
N MET A 224 4.67 -41.76 -3.87
CA MET A 224 3.75 -40.74 -4.39
C MET A 224 2.81 -40.23 -3.29
N LEU A 225 2.31 -41.11 -2.42
CA LEU A 225 1.47 -40.70 -1.29
C LEU A 225 2.24 -39.85 -0.29
N LEU A 226 3.49 -40.22 0.03
CA LEU A 226 4.34 -39.46 0.94
C LEU A 226 4.71 -38.09 0.35
N LEU A 227 5.06 -38.01 -0.93
CA LEU A 227 5.28 -36.74 -1.64
C LEU A 227 4.04 -35.83 -1.54
N ARG A 228 2.86 -36.41 -1.80
CA ARG A 228 1.60 -35.67 -1.68
C ARG A 228 1.35 -35.19 -0.25
N GLU A 229 1.64 -36.02 0.75
CA GLU A 229 1.47 -35.65 2.17
C GLU A 229 2.39 -34.51 2.57
N VAL A 230 3.66 -34.52 2.12
CA VAL A 230 4.59 -33.39 2.34
C VAL A 230 4.02 -32.10 1.75
N CYS A 231 3.47 -32.16 0.52
CA CYS A 231 2.81 -31.02 -0.10
C CYS A 231 1.62 -30.51 0.73
N VAL A 232 0.76 -31.40 1.23
CA VAL A 232 -0.38 -31.03 2.10
C VAL A 232 0.09 -30.34 3.38
N VAL A 233 1.06 -30.92 4.08
CA VAL A 233 1.54 -30.42 5.38
C VAL A 233 2.14 -29.03 5.24
N VAL A 234 3.03 -28.83 4.26
CA VAL A 234 3.69 -27.53 4.04
C VAL A 234 2.68 -26.46 3.62
N SER A 235 1.79 -26.78 2.67
CA SER A 235 0.78 -25.83 2.20
C SER A 235 -0.24 -25.48 3.28
N ARG A 236 -0.71 -26.46 4.07
CA ARG A 236 -1.67 -26.21 5.16
C ARG A 236 -1.05 -25.34 6.24
N ARG A 237 0.24 -25.54 6.56
CA ARG A 237 0.97 -24.64 7.46
C ARG A 237 0.98 -23.21 6.92
N SER A 238 1.36 -23.00 5.66
CA SER A 238 1.39 -21.67 5.04
C SER A 238 0.00 -21.01 5.06
N ALA A 239 -1.06 -21.73 4.67
CA ALA A 239 -2.43 -21.22 4.70
C ALA A 239 -2.87 -20.81 6.12
N ASN A 240 -2.55 -21.62 7.14
CA ASN A 240 -2.87 -21.32 8.53
C ASN A 240 -2.10 -20.09 9.06
N LEU A 241 -0.82 -19.96 8.71
CA LEU A 241 -0.02 -18.80 9.08
C LEU A 241 -0.54 -17.52 8.40
N GLY A 242 -0.83 -17.57 7.09
CA GLY A 242 -1.47 -16.48 6.37
C GLY A 242 -2.81 -16.08 6.99
N ALA A 243 -3.65 -17.05 7.34
CA ALA A 243 -4.91 -16.81 8.05
C ALA A 243 -4.70 -16.17 9.43
N ALA A 244 -3.67 -16.56 10.17
CA ALA A 244 -3.36 -15.94 11.47
C ALA A 244 -2.97 -14.46 11.33
N ALA A 245 -2.20 -14.11 10.30
CA ALA A 245 -1.88 -12.71 10.02
C ALA A 245 -3.11 -11.91 9.60
N ILE A 246 -3.98 -12.46 8.73
CA ILE A 246 -5.26 -11.85 8.37
C ILE A 246 -6.15 -11.65 9.60
N ALA A 247 -6.26 -12.67 10.47
CA ALA A 247 -7.03 -12.60 11.71
C ALA A 247 -6.51 -11.51 12.65
N CYS A 248 -5.18 -11.36 12.78
CA CYS A 248 -4.57 -10.29 13.57
C CYS A 248 -5.05 -8.90 13.08
N VAL A 249 -5.08 -8.68 11.77
CA VAL A 249 -5.53 -7.41 11.18
C VAL A 249 -7.04 -7.23 11.36
N LEU A 250 -7.86 -8.28 11.13
CA LEU A 250 -9.30 -8.23 11.38
C LEU A 250 -9.63 -7.87 12.83
N ASN A 251 -8.93 -8.50 13.79
CA ASN A 251 -9.11 -8.26 15.22
C ASN A 251 -8.58 -6.90 15.67
N ARG A 252 -7.72 -6.26 14.86
CA ARG A 252 -7.27 -4.87 15.04
C ARG A 252 -8.29 -3.86 14.50
N VAL A 253 -8.82 -4.10 13.30
CA VAL A 253 -9.75 -3.20 12.60
C VAL A 253 -11.13 -3.21 13.23
N ARG A 254 -11.69 -4.41 13.51
CA ARG A 254 -12.94 -4.63 14.25
C ARG A 254 -14.17 -3.85 13.75
N LYS A 255 -14.25 -3.54 12.46
CA LYS A 255 -15.45 -2.94 11.88
C LYS A 255 -16.56 -3.98 11.69
N GLN A 256 -17.79 -3.52 11.52
CA GLN A 256 -18.93 -4.40 11.21
C GLN A 256 -18.87 -4.84 9.74
N ASN A 257 -19.17 -6.11 9.47
CA ASN A 257 -19.25 -6.68 8.12
C ASN A 257 -18.01 -6.40 7.25
N MET A 258 -16.81 -6.68 7.78
CA MET A 258 -15.55 -6.42 7.10
C MET A 258 -15.43 -7.16 5.77
N VAL A 259 -14.67 -6.57 4.85
CA VAL A 259 -14.37 -7.16 3.54
C VAL A 259 -12.87 -7.25 3.40
N VAL A 260 -12.39 -8.46 3.09
CA VAL A 260 -10.99 -8.77 2.84
C VAL A 260 -10.84 -9.09 1.37
N GLY A 261 -10.26 -8.15 0.61
CA GLY A 261 -9.84 -8.40 -0.77
C GLY A 261 -8.57 -9.24 -0.78
N ILE A 262 -8.57 -10.37 -1.46
CA ILE A 262 -7.40 -11.25 -1.56
C ILE A 262 -7.05 -11.56 -3.02
N ASP A 263 -5.78 -11.47 -3.35
CA ASP A 263 -5.23 -11.86 -4.66
C ASP A 263 -3.90 -12.62 -4.46
N GLY A 264 -3.41 -13.20 -5.55
CA GLY A 264 -2.12 -13.88 -5.60
C GLY A 264 -2.21 -15.31 -6.13
N SER A 265 -1.16 -15.71 -6.84
CA SER A 265 -1.10 -17.00 -7.54
C SER A 265 -1.22 -18.19 -6.59
N THR A 266 -0.56 -18.15 -5.44
CA THR A 266 -0.60 -19.21 -4.43
C THR A 266 -2.01 -19.41 -3.91
N TYR A 267 -2.69 -18.32 -3.53
CA TYR A 267 -4.09 -18.39 -3.08
C TYR A 267 -5.02 -18.90 -4.20
N LYS A 268 -4.87 -18.38 -5.42
CA LYS A 268 -5.78 -18.63 -6.54
C LYS A 268 -5.69 -20.03 -7.12
N TYR A 269 -4.48 -20.56 -7.29
CA TYR A 269 -4.27 -21.78 -8.07
C TYR A 269 -4.14 -23.04 -7.21
N HIS A 270 -3.78 -22.89 -5.93
CA HIS A 270 -3.66 -24.02 -5.03
C HIS A 270 -5.06 -24.54 -4.61
N PRO A 271 -5.35 -25.83 -4.82
CA PRO A 271 -6.73 -26.36 -4.76
C PRO A 271 -7.40 -26.27 -3.39
N PHE A 272 -6.62 -26.21 -2.30
CA PHE A 272 -7.15 -26.22 -0.93
C PHE A 272 -6.85 -24.95 -0.12
N PHE A 273 -6.16 -23.97 -0.71
CA PHE A 273 -5.62 -22.85 0.07
C PHE A 273 -6.73 -21.93 0.59
N ASP A 274 -7.68 -21.58 -0.28
CA ASP A 274 -8.90 -20.84 0.07
C ASP A 274 -9.65 -21.50 1.24
N PHE A 275 -9.93 -22.80 1.12
CA PHE A 275 -10.62 -23.57 2.16
C PHE A 275 -9.87 -23.51 3.51
N TRP A 276 -8.57 -23.77 3.53
CA TRP A 276 -7.79 -23.75 4.78
C TRP A 276 -7.69 -22.35 5.39
N VAL A 277 -7.55 -21.30 4.58
CA VAL A 277 -7.58 -19.93 5.08
C VAL A 277 -8.94 -19.62 5.72
N HIS A 278 -10.04 -19.93 5.03
CA HIS A 278 -11.38 -19.74 5.54
C HIS A 278 -11.65 -20.52 6.84
N ASP A 279 -11.24 -21.79 6.88
CA ASP A 279 -11.41 -22.66 8.04
C ASP A 279 -10.64 -22.10 9.25
N LYS A 280 -9.37 -21.75 9.05
CA LYS A 280 -8.54 -21.22 10.13
C LYS A 280 -9.01 -19.84 10.62
N LEU A 281 -9.51 -18.98 9.74
CA LEU A 281 -10.05 -17.68 10.14
C LEU A 281 -11.27 -17.81 11.07
N LYS A 282 -12.10 -18.84 10.92
CA LYS A 282 -13.23 -19.09 11.83
C LYS A 282 -12.77 -19.39 13.26
N GLU A 283 -11.59 -19.95 13.42
CA GLU A 283 -11.00 -20.25 14.73
C GLU A 283 -10.33 -19.04 15.37
N LEU A 284 -9.72 -18.15 14.57
CA LEU A 284 -8.82 -17.10 15.06
C LEU A 284 -9.45 -15.69 15.15
N VAL A 285 -10.52 -15.44 14.40
CA VAL A 285 -11.21 -14.15 14.43
C VAL A 285 -12.08 -14.06 15.68
N ASP A 286 -12.05 -12.91 16.36
CA ASP A 286 -12.77 -12.70 17.61
C ASP A 286 -14.29 -12.97 17.43
N PRO A 287 -14.95 -13.63 18.40
CA PRO A 287 -16.37 -13.89 18.35
C PRO A 287 -17.20 -12.62 18.09
N GLY A 288 -18.12 -12.70 17.14
CA GLY A 288 -19.03 -11.60 16.78
C GLY A 288 -18.53 -10.69 15.66
N LEU A 289 -17.25 -10.75 15.28
CA LEU A 289 -16.77 -10.06 14.08
C LEU A 289 -17.22 -10.81 12.83
N LYS A 290 -17.97 -10.13 11.96
CA LYS A 290 -18.38 -10.65 10.66
C LYS A 290 -17.44 -10.15 9.58
N PHE A 291 -17.00 -11.05 8.70
CA PHE A 291 -16.18 -10.71 7.56
C PHE A 291 -16.54 -11.56 6.34
N LYS A 292 -16.17 -11.07 5.15
CA LYS A 292 -16.18 -11.84 3.90
C LYS A 292 -14.81 -11.73 3.23
N LEU A 293 -14.30 -12.86 2.74
CA LEU A 293 -13.17 -12.88 1.81
C LEU A 293 -13.72 -12.72 0.40
N LEU A 294 -13.10 -11.82 -0.36
CA LEU A 294 -13.42 -11.55 -1.75
C LEU A 294 -12.14 -11.74 -2.55
N GLN A 295 -12.10 -12.80 -3.36
CA GLN A 295 -11.00 -13.00 -4.28
C GLN A 295 -11.13 -12.03 -5.46
N THR A 296 -10.16 -11.14 -5.64
CA THR A 296 -10.16 -10.19 -6.76
C THR A 296 -9.37 -10.75 -7.94
N ALA A 297 -9.91 -10.64 -9.15
CA ALA A 297 -9.16 -10.93 -10.36
C ALA A 297 -8.40 -9.67 -10.82
N ASP A 298 -7.06 -9.72 -10.81
CA ASP A 298 -6.18 -8.59 -11.15
C ASP A 298 -6.40 -7.38 -10.24
N GLY A 299 -6.24 -7.59 -8.93
CA GLY A 299 -6.44 -6.55 -7.93
C GLY A 299 -5.48 -5.38 -8.12
N SER A 300 -4.23 -5.66 -8.48
CA SER A 300 -3.19 -4.65 -8.69
C SER A 300 -3.47 -3.75 -9.89
N GLY A 301 -3.77 -4.33 -11.06
CA GLY A 301 -4.02 -3.57 -12.29
C GLY A 301 -5.28 -2.72 -12.20
N LYS A 302 -6.41 -3.34 -11.81
CA LYS A 302 -7.69 -2.62 -11.61
C LYS A 302 -7.57 -1.56 -10.52
N GLY A 303 -6.94 -1.88 -9.40
CA GLY A 303 -6.74 -0.96 -8.29
C GLY A 303 -5.93 0.27 -8.68
N ALA A 304 -4.82 0.09 -9.41
CA ALA A 304 -4.02 1.19 -9.93
C ALA A 304 -4.80 2.12 -10.87
N ALA A 305 -5.61 1.54 -11.77
CA ALA A 305 -6.46 2.32 -12.67
C ALA A 305 -7.55 3.10 -11.90
N LEU A 306 -8.18 2.49 -10.90
CA LEU A 306 -9.18 3.13 -10.05
C LEU A 306 -8.59 4.28 -9.23
N ILE A 307 -7.43 4.08 -8.60
CA ILE A 307 -6.72 5.14 -7.87
C ILE A 307 -6.36 6.28 -8.82
N THR A 308 -5.83 5.97 -10.00
CA THR A 308 -5.53 6.96 -11.03
C THR A 308 -6.77 7.78 -11.40
N ALA A 309 -7.92 7.11 -11.61
CA ALA A 309 -9.18 7.77 -11.92
C ALA A 309 -9.68 8.67 -10.78
N ILE A 310 -9.55 8.22 -9.52
CA ILE A 310 -9.90 9.01 -8.33
C ILE A 310 -9.04 10.27 -8.24
N VAL A 311 -7.71 10.13 -8.39
CA VAL A 311 -6.76 11.25 -8.35
C VAL A 311 -7.06 12.25 -9.46
N ALA A 312 -7.28 11.78 -10.69
CA ALA A 312 -7.64 12.64 -11.81
C ALA A 312 -8.93 13.41 -11.56
N ARG A 313 -9.95 12.75 -10.99
CA ARG A 313 -11.23 13.37 -10.64
C ARG A 313 -11.08 14.42 -9.53
N LEU A 314 -10.26 14.16 -8.52
CA LEU A 314 -9.97 15.11 -7.44
C LEU A 314 -9.19 16.33 -7.95
N LYS A 315 -8.14 16.13 -8.76
CA LYS A 315 -7.39 17.23 -9.43
C LYS A 315 -8.35 18.13 -10.21
N LYS A 316 -9.25 17.55 -11.02
CA LYS A 316 -10.24 18.30 -11.81
C LYS A 316 -11.24 19.09 -10.94
N ARG A 317 -11.66 18.52 -9.80
CA ARG A 317 -12.54 19.21 -8.84
C ARG A 317 -11.84 20.39 -8.18
N ASN A 318 -10.60 20.22 -7.74
CA ASN A 318 -9.82 21.27 -7.10
C ASN A 318 -9.56 22.44 -8.07
N LEU A 319 -9.21 22.14 -9.32
CA LEU A 319 -9.04 23.16 -10.37
C LEU A 319 -10.32 23.97 -10.60
N LYS A 320 -11.49 23.30 -10.66
CA LYS A 320 -12.78 24.00 -10.80
C LYS A 320 -13.10 24.89 -9.60
N GLN A 321 -12.82 24.43 -8.38
CA GLN A 321 -13.03 25.22 -7.16
C GLN A 321 -12.11 26.45 -7.12
N GLN A 322 -10.84 26.30 -7.50
CA GLN A 322 -9.90 27.42 -7.60
C GLN A 322 -10.34 28.45 -8.65
N GLN A 323 -10.79 27.99 -9.82
CA GLN A 323 -11.33 28.88 -10.87
C GLN A 323 -12.57 29.64 -10.40
N GLN A 324 -13.48 28.97 -9.69
CA GLN A 324 -14.67 29.62 -9.11
C GLN A 324 -14.31 30.65 -8.03
N GLN A 325 -13.35 30.34 -7.16
CA GLN A 325 -12.87 31.29 -6.14
C GLN A 325 -12.19 32.51 -6.78
N GLN A 326 -11.37 32.31 -7.81
CA GLN A 326 -10.74 33.40 -8.56
C GLN A 326 -11.80 34.28 -9.25
N GLN A 327 -12.82 33.67 -9.88
CA GLN A 327 -13.92 34.43 -10.47
C GLN A 327 -14.71 35.23 -9.44
N GLN A 328 -14.99 34.67 -8.26
CA GLN A 328 -15.67 35.38 -7.18
C GLN A 328 -14.83 36.53 -6.62
N GLN A 329 -13.53 36.33 -6.41
CA GLN A 329 -12.62 37.41 -6.01
C GLN A 329 -12.56 38.51 -7.06
N GLN A 330 -12.48 38.16 -8.34
CA GLN A 330 -12.41 39.13 -9.42
C GLN A 330 -13.71 39.93 -9.53
N GLN A 331 -14.88 39.27 -9.42
CA GLN A 331 -16.18 39.95 -9.34
C GLN A 331 -16.29 40.88 -8.13
N HIS A 332 -15.80 40.46 -6.97
CA HIS A 332 -15.79 41.28 -5.77
C HIS A 332 -14.89 42.52 -5.94
N VAL A 333 -13.69 42.37 -6.52
CA VAL A 333 -12.79 43.50 -6.83
C VAL A 333 -13.47 44.46 -7.81
N THR A 334 -14.04 43.97 -8.90
CA THR A 334 -14.75 44.81 -9.87
C THR A 334 -15.94 45.56 -9.25
N MET A 335 -16.69 44.92 -8.35
CA MET A 335 -17.80 45.56 -7.64
C MET A 335 -17.31 46.65 -6.68
N VAL A 336 -16.21 46.42 -5.96
CA VAL A 336 -15.59 47.45 -5.09
C VAL A 336 -15.07 48.62 -5.92
N GLU A 337 -14.43 48.36 -7.05
CA GLU A 337 -13.98 49.40 -7.99
C GLU A 337 -15.14 50.23 -8.52
N GLN A 338 -16.26 49.60 -8.91
CA GLN A 338 -17.47 50.29 -9.36
C GLN A 338 -18.06 51.18 -8.25
N ASN A 339 -18.18 50.66 -7.02
CA ASN A 339 -18.68 51.43 -5.88
C ASN A 339 -17.78 52.64 -5.56
N VAL A 340 -16.45 52.48 -5.64
CA VAL A 340 -15.50 53.59 -5.43
C VAL A 340 -15.66 54.64 -6.54
N VAL A 341 -15.80 54.22 -7.80
CA VAL A 341 -16.04 55.14 -8.92
C VAL A 341 -17.36 55.88 -8.73
N GLU A 342 -18.46 55.22 -8.38
CA GLU A 342 -19.74 55.88 -8.09
C GLU A 342 -19.62 56.91 -6.97
N GLN A 343 -18.99 56.56 -5.84
CA GLN A 343 -18.76 57.50 -4.73
C GLN A 343 -17.91 58.72 -5.14
N ILE A 344 -16.86 58.53 -5.94
CA ILE A 344 -16.05 59.64 -6.47
C ILE A 344 -16.91 60.54 -7.39
N THR A 345 -17.79 59.95 -8.19
CA THR A 345 -18.66 60.67 -9.12
C THR A 345 -19.72 61.48 -8.39
N GLU A 346 -20.37 60.91 -7.36
CA GLU A 346 -21.30 61.61 -6.48
C GLU A 346 -20.62 62.75 -5.71
N THR A 347 -19.41 62.52 -5.21
CA THR A 347 -18.64 63.54 -4.47
C THR A 347 -18.27 64.73 -5.39
N LYS A 348 -17.94 64.46 -6.66
CA LYS A 348 -17.70 65.52 -7.66
C LYS A 348 -18.97 66.27 -8.03
N GLY A 349 -20.09 65.57 -8.24
CA GLY A 349 -21.38 66.19 -8.53
C GLY A 349 -21.89 67.09 -7.39
N ASN A 350 -21.71 66.65 -6.13
CA ASN A 350 -22.03 67.46 -4.95
C ASN A 350 -21.11 68.69 -4.84
N ARG A 351 -19.83 68.58 -5.20
CA ARG A 351 -18.90 69.73 -5.24
C ARG A 351 -19.29 70.76 -6.31
N GLU A 352 -19.75 70.33 -7.48
CA GLU A 352 -20.23 71.24 -8.54
C GLU A 352 -21.56 71.92 -8.16
N GLN A 353 -22.45 71.23 -7.45
CA GLN A 353 -23.65 71.85 -6.88
C GLN A 353 -23.31 72.88 -5.79
N PHE A 354 -22.31 72.61 -4.94
CA PHE A 354 -21.82 73.57 -3.93
C PHE A 354 -21.15 74.80 -4.55
N MET A 355 -20.47 74.68 -5.71
CA MET A 355 -19.86 75.81 -6.40
C MET A 355 -20.86 76.67 -7.18
N ASN A 356 -22.04 76.13 -7.52
CA ASN A 356 -23.14 76.87 -8.16
C ASN A 356 -24.19 77.41 -7.17
N GLY A 357 -24.09 77.05 -5.88
CA GLY A 357 -24.97 77.51 -4.81
C GLY A 357 -24.40 78.72 -4.07
N ASN A 358 -24.88 79.91 -4.41
CA ASN A 358 -24.53 81.16 -3.74
C ASN A 358 -25.12 81.20 -2.32
N GLN A 359 -24.41 80.66 -1.31
CA GLN A 359 -24.75 80.85 0.10
C GLN A 359 -23.56 81.38 0.90
N ARG A 360 -23.72 82.62 1.38
CA ARG A 360 -22.83 83.29 2.33
C ARG A 360 -22.78 82.50 3.63
N ILE A 361 -21.59 82.02 3.99
CA ILE A 361 -21.30 81.49 5.33
C ILE A 361 -20.88 82.69 6.21
N ASN A 362 -21.69 83.02 7.20
CA ASN A 362 -21.32 83.94 8.27
C ASN A 362 -20.37 83.25 9.25
N LEU A 363 -19.18 83.81 9.41
CA LEU A 363 -18.27 83.48 10.50
C LEU A 363 -18.84 84.05 11.81
N VAL A 364 -19.30 83.17 12.70
CA VAL A 364 -19.54 83.50 14.11
C VAL A 364 -18.50 82.75 14.92
N THR A 365 -17.52 83.49 15.41
CA THR A 365 -16.64 83.10 16.51
C THR A 365 -17.46 83.13 17.79
N ASN A 366 -17.48 82.04 18.57
CA ASN A 366 -17.54 82.09 20.03
C ASN A 366 -17.30 80.71 20.67
N ASP A 367 -16.45 80.76 21.70
CA ASP A 367 -16.36 79.93 22.91
C ASP A 367 -15.83 78.49 22.83
N ILE A 368 -14.55 78.38 23.18
CA ILE A 368 -13.82 77.16 23.58
C ILE A 368 -14.07 76.90 25.07
N PRO A 369 -14.44 75.69 25.47
CA PRO A 369 -14.06 75.13 26.76
C PRO A 369 -13.08 73.97 26.59
N ILE A 370 -11.95 74.09 27.27
CA ILE A 370 -10.91 73.08 27.47
C ILE A 370 -11.46 72.01 28.42
N TYR A 371 -11.31 70.73 28.09
CA TYR A 371 -11.08 69.66 29.08
C TYR A 371 -10.23 68.53 28.50
N ASP A 372 -9.26 68.14 29.32
CA ASP A 372 -8.19 67.17 29.15
C ASP A 372 -8.67 65.73 28.95
N SER A 373 -7.93 64.95 28.13
CA SER A 373 -7.18 63.75 28.54
C SER A 373 -6.97 62.79 27.35
N PHE A 374 -5.75 62.73 26.82
CA PHE A 374 -5.24 61.61 26.03
C PHE A 374 -3.77 61.39 26.44
N ASN A 375 -3.54 60.45 27.37
CA ASN A 375 -2.24 59.78 27.51
C ASN A 375 -2.13 58.78 26.34
N GLY A 376 -1.08 58.75 25.52
CA GLY A 376 0.29 58.35 25.89
C GLY A 376 0.32 56.81 26.02
N ASP A 377 1.04 56.01 25.22
CA ASP A 377 2.43 56.21 24.81
C ASP A 377 2.80 55.53 23.48
N ILE A 378 3.80 56.16 22.84
CA ILE A 378 4.58 55.70 21.69
C ILE A 378 5.84 55.01 22.25
N GLU A 379 6.16 53.80 21.79
CA GLU A 379 7.54 53.30 21.89
C GLU A 379 8.01 52.66 20.57
N ASN A 380 9.17 53.15 20.14
CA ASN A 380 9.93 52.77 18.96
C ASN A 380 10.56 51.37 19.12
N GLY A 381 10.50 50.54 18.08
CA GLY A 381 11.23 49.27 18.00
C GLY A 381 11.77 49.03 16.59
N MET A 382 13.08 49.27 16.43
CA MET A 382 13.83 49.24 15.18
C MET A 382 13.90 47.86 14.51
N ILE A 383 13.86 47.90 13.18
CA ILE A 383 14.25 46.84 12.25
C ILE A 383 15.78 46.71 12.28
N HIS A 384 16.30 45.51 12.57
CA HIS A 384 17.69 45.15 12.28
C HIS A 384 17.75 44.18 11.09
N LEU A 385 18.32 44.67 9.99
CA LEU A 385 18.96 43.87 8.95
C LEU A 385 20.46 43.88 9.24
N SER A 386 21.13 42.72 9.22
CA SER A 386 22.59 42.66 9.16
C SER A 386 23.05 41.80 7.98
N THR A 387 23.78 42.46 7.09
CA THR A 387 24.84 42.00 6.16
C THR A 387 26.12 42.69 6.68
N ASP A 388 27.35 42.19 6.72
CA ASP A 388 28.09 41.04 6.20
C ASP A 388 29.32 40.84 7.10
N HIS A 389 29.85 39.61 7.16
CA HIS A 389 31.28 39.32 6.94
C HIS A 389 31.52 37.84 6.65
#